data_AF-A0A7J3UBP6-F1
#
_entry.id   AF-A0A7J3UBP6-F1
#
_cell.length_a   1.000
_cell.length_b   1.000
_cell.length_c   1.000
_cell.angle_alpha   90.00
_cell.angle_beta   90.00
_cell.angle_gamma   90.00
#
_symmetry.space_group_name_H-M   'P 1'
#
loop_
_entity.id
_entity.type
_entity.pdbx_description
1 polymer ?
#
loop_
_entity_poly.entity_id
_entity_poly.type
_entity_poly.pdbx_seq_one_letter_code
_entity_poly.pdbx_strand_id
1 'polypeptide(L)'
;MKFDLRCKFILSKEVDEKEDISNFLKNFVDEANNGILKRGAADSGAKIVEWNAEGNEIEMRIVSEGNIRSHEGAVRVRKALSAALGKEYKIGIREILLVDYTIVIDVEQKALKKFSIPFAELKIDGSEVEMKISNKGEEFLRENYVDRMINLVREKIKAQYYEGKKEYWELIWKSGEKEPVWHADPSEEMQKLGWIVPGSTKGKWFYRPPAAAIMKAMERIAVEEVVLPLGFKEVIEPMHVSLDTWLRTGHLEGMPGEIYYISEPVTRDEKQWEHFIDLVKITKEVPEEELRKNLKAPKAGVCYAQCPNIYFSFLGKTISESSLPVLVFERTVPSDRYESGGRHGIERVDEFHRVEIVYIGTKEQLLELREKLIEKYKHVFNDILELEWRMAQVTPFYMQQAGIAGHEEEMSKGTIDFEAWLPYRGDRSKEWLEFQNISIVGDKYTRAFNIKGQRSQLWSGCSGVGLERWMVAFLSQKGIDPEKWPPGFKKYLSELPSMPEFL
;
A
#
# COMPACT_ATOMS: atom_id res chain seq x y z
N MET A 1 1.08 -20.81 22.11
CA MET A 1 1.14 -19.42 22.59
C MET A 1 0.50 -19.34 23.96
N LYS A 2 1.09 -18.56 24.85
CA LYS A 2 0.61 -18.35 26.22
C LYS A 2 0.37 -16.88 26.48
N PHE A 3 -0.68 -16.56 27.22
CA PHE A 3 -1.11 -15.21 27.51
C PHE A 3 -1.30 -15.06 29.02
N ASP A 4 -0.68 -14.06 29.64
CA ASP A 4 -0.81 -13.76 31.07
C ASP A 4 -1.04 -12.27 31.25
N LEU A 5 -2.31 -11.90 31.44
CA LEU A 5 -2.77 -10.51 31.52
C LEU A 5 -3.18 -10.18 32.95
N ARG A 6 -2.58 -9.14 33.52
CA ARG A 6 -3.11 -8.40 34.67
C ARG A 6 -3.84 -7.16 34.18
N CYS A 7 -5.09 -7.02 34.57
CA CYS A 7 -5.93 -5.88 34.21
C CYS A 7 -6.68 -5.35 35.43
N LYS A 8 -6.97 -4.05 35.41
CA LYS A 8 -7.75 -3.35 36.43
C LYS A 8 -9.04 -2.82 35.85
N PHE A 9 -10.16 -3.11 36.51
CA PHE A 9 -11.46 -2.56 36.21
C PHE A 9 -11.73 -1.39 37.16
N ILE A 10 -11.89 -0.19 36.59
CA ILE A 10 -12.11 1.03 37.37
C ILE A 10 -13.62 1.24 37.53
N LEU A 11 -14.09 1.24 38.77
CA LEU A 11 -15.49 1.32 39.14
C LEU A 11 -15.97 2.77 39.24
N SER A 12 -17.28 2.94 39.08
CA SER A 12 -17.93 4.25 39.17
C SER A 12 -18.00 4.84 40.57
N LYS A 13 -17.87 4.00 41.60
CA LYS A 13 -17.87 4.29 43.03
C LYS A 13 -17.03 3.22 43.73
N GLU A 14 -16.59 3.50 44.96
CA GLU A 14 -15.98 2.49 45.82
C GLU A 14 -17.00 1.42 46.19
N VAL A 15 -16.51 0.20 46.44
CA VAL A 15 -17.34 -0.88 46.96
C VAL A 15 -17.16 -0.93 48.47
N ASP A 16 -18.20 -0.54 49.22
CA ASP A 16 -18.23 -0.69 50.67
C ASP A 16 -18.47 -2.15 51.07
N GLU A 17 -17.81 -2.58 52.16
CA GLU A 17 -17.83 -3.93 52.77
C GLU A 17 -16.98 -5.00 52.07
N LYS A 18 -15.74 -5.16 52.55
CA LYS A 18 -14.74 -6.11 52.01
C LYS A 18 -15.17 -7.58 52.01
N GLU A 19 -16.09 -8.02 52.88
CA GLU A 19 -16.54 -9.42 52.93
C GLU A 19 -17.58 -9.77 51.86
N ASP A 20 -18.54 -8.89 51.56
CA ASP A 20 -19.62 -9.17 50.61
C ASP A 20 -19.10 -9.17 49.16
N ILE A 21 -18.29 -8.17 48.80
CA ILE A 21 -17.70 -8.09 47.46
C ILE A 21 -16.75 -9.25 47.16
N SER A 22 -16.04 -9.75 48.17
CA SER A 22 -15.13 -10.89 48.01
C SER A 22 -15.89 -12.16 47.68
N ASN A 23 -17.03 -12.41 48.34
CA ASN A 23 -17.89 -13.55 48.05
C ASN A 23 -18.54 -13.43 46.67
N PHE A 24 -19.02 -12.24 46.32
CA PHE A 24 -19.53 -11.95 44.99
C PHE A 24 -18.49 -12.24 43.90
N LEU A 25 -17.27 -11.71 44.04
CA LEU A 25 -16.21 -11.90 43.06
C LEU A 25 -15.79 -13.36 42.94
N LYS A 26 -15.72 -14.08 44.05
CA LYS A 26 -15.46 -15.52 44.03
C LYS A 26 -16.49 -16.27 43.20
N ASN A 27 -17.78 -16.04 43.46
CA ASN A 27 -18.87 -16.69 42.72
C ASN A 27 -18.85 -16.29 41.23
N PHE A 28 -18.68 -15.00 40.95
CA PHE A 28 -18.57 -14.50 39.58
C PHE A 28 -17.40 -15.13 38.82
N VAL A 29 -16.22 -15.24 39.46
CA VAL A 29 -15.03 -15.84 38.86
C VAL A 29 -15.24 -17.32 38.56
N ASP A 30 -15.86 -18.07 39.47
CA ASP A 30 -16.18 -19.48 39.26
C ASP A 30 -17.17 -19.68 38.10
N GLU A 31 -18.21 -18.84 38.01
CA GLU A 31 -19.14 -18.85 36.89
C GLU A 31 -18.46 -18.44 35.57
N ALA A 32 -17.60 -17.41 35.60
CA ALA A 32 -16.92 -16.91 34.42
C ALA A 32 -15.95 -17.96 33.85
N ASN A 33 -15.16 -18.60 34.73
CA ASN A 33 -14.22 -19.67 34.39
C ASN A 33 -14.91 -20.93 33.86
N ASN A 34 -16.15 -21.23 34.29
CA ASN A 34 -16.91 -22.38 33.82
C ASN A 34 -17.89 -22.05 32.68
N GLY A 35 -18.10 -20.78 32.38
CA GLY A 35 -19.05 -20.30 31.37
C GLY A 35 -18.37 -19.48 30.28
N ILE A 36 -18.45 -18.15 30.40
CA ILE A 36 -18.12 -17.20 29.31
C ILE A 36 -16.68 -17.30 28.80
N LEU A 37 -15.74 -17.73 29.65
CA LEU A 37 -14.32 -17.84 29.29
C LEU A 37 -13.97 -19.15 28.57
N LYS A 38 -14.85 -20.16 28.61
CA LYS A 38 -14.70 -21.41 27.84
C LYS A 38 -15.39 -21.36 26.47
N ARG A 39 -16.32 -20.42 26.25
CA ARG A 39 -17.09 -20.37 25.00
C ARG A 39 -16.19 -20.10 23.80
N GLY A 40 -16.19 -21.03 22.84
CA GLY A 40 -15.39 -20.95 21.61
C GLY A 40 -13.95 -21.47 21.74
N ALA A 41 -13.56 -22.00 22.90
CA ALA A 41 -12.26 -22.64 23.06
C ALA A 41 -12.28 -24.03 22.39
N ALA A 42 -11.21 -24.37 21.67
CA ALA A 42 -11.05 -25.72 21.13
C ALA A 42 -10.63 -26.71 22.22
N ASP A 43 -9.67 -26.31 23.07
CA ASP A 43 -9.09 -27.15 24.13
C ASP A 43 -9.21 -26.48 25.51
N SER A 44 -8.47 -25.38 25.72
CA SER A 44 -8.47 -24.60 26.97
C SER A 44 -8.93 -23.16 26.71
N GLY A 45 -9.89 -22.69 27.52
CA GLY A 45 -10.34 -21.30 27.50
C GLY A 45 -9.44 -20.39 28.33
N ALA A 46 -9.80 -19.10 28.39
CA ALA A 46 -9.18 -18.20 29.36
C ALA A 46 -9.62 -18.54 30.80
N LYS A 47 -8.80 -18.18 31.78
CA LYS A 47 -9.09 -18.42 33.20
C LYS A 47 -8.62 -17.24 34.04
N ILE A 48 -9.50 -16.73 34.89
CA ILE A 48 -9.12 -15.83 35.98
C ILE A 48 -8.48 -16.67 37.09
N VAL A 49 -7.23 -16.37 37.42
CA VAL A 49 -6.43 -17.12 38.40
C VAL A 49 -6.15 -16.34 39.68
N GLU A 50 -6.15 -15.01 39.61
CA GLU A 50 -6.02 -14.11 40.75
C GLU A 50 -7.03 -12.97 40.57
N TRP A 51 -7.58 -12.49 41.68
CA TRP A 51 -8.39 -11.28 41.71
C TRP A 51 -8.26 -10.58 43.06
N ASN A 52 -8.40 -9.26 43.07
CA ASN A 52 -8.43 -8.44 44.27
C ASN A 52 -9.38 -7.25 44.05
N ALA A 53 -10.03 -6.77 45.11
CA ALA A 53 -10.83 -5.56 45.08
C ALA A 53 -10.34 -4.59 46.16
N GLU A 54 -10.00 -3.37 45.75
CA GLU A 54 -9.51 -2.33 46.65
C GLU A 54 -10.05 -0.97 46.21
N GLY A 55 -10.76 -0.29 47.12
CA GLY A 55 -11.40 1.00 46.84
C GLY A 55 -12.39 0.90 45.66
N ASN A 56 -12.08 1.61 44.58
CA ASN A 56 -12.85 1.62 43.33
C ASN A 56 -12.19 0.77 42.23
N GLU A 57 -11.25 -0.11 42.56
CA GLU A 57 -10.53 -0.94 41.60
C GLU A 57 -10.79 -2.43 41.85
N ILE A 58 -10.99 -3.17 40.77
CA ILE A 58 -10.94 -4.64 40.78
C ILE A 58 -9.80 -5.06 39.87
N GLU A 59 -8.78 -5.70 40.43
CA GLU A 59 -7.68 -6.26 39.65
C GLU A 59 -7.93 -7.74 39.39
N MET A 60 -7.64 -8.21 38.18
CA MET A 60 -7.72 -9.62 37.81
C MET A 60 -6.52 -10.05 36.97
N ARG A 61 -5.99 -11.23 37.27
CA ARG A 61 -5.01 -11.95 36.44
C ARG A 61 -5.74 -13.02 35.62
N ILE A 62 -5.69 -12.87 34.30
CA ILE A 62 -6.34 -13.72 33.32
C ILE A 62 -5.27 -14.40 32.48
N VAL A 63 -5.23 -15.73 32.56
CA VAL A 63 -4.29 -16.56 31.79
C VAL A 63 -5.03 -17.34 30.72
N SER A 64 -4.39 -17.57 29.58
CA SER A 64 -4.93 -18.46 28.56
C SER A 64 -3.84 -19.10 27.72
N GLU A 65 -4.17 -20.24 27.13
CA GLU A 65 -3.36 -20.93 26.14
C GLU A 65 -4.25 -21.24 24.93
N GLY A 66 -3.70 -21.20 23.71
CA GLY A 66 -4.45 -21.55 22.51
C GLY A 66 -5.27 -20.40 21.90
N ASN A 67 -6.53 -20.68 21.53
CA ASN A 67 -7.29 -19.84 20.60
C ASN A 67 -8.10 -18.70 21.25
N ILE A 68 -8.41 -18.79 22.54
CA ILE A 68 -8.96 -17.66 23.30
C ILE A 68 -7.81 -16.93 23.98
N ARG A 69 -7.64 -15.65 23.70
CA ARG A 69 -6.56 -14.81 24.26
C ARG A 69 -7.02 -14.12 25.54
N SER A 70 -6.12 -13.90 26.50
CA SER A 70 -6.48 -13.27 27.78
C SER A 70 -7.14 -11.90 27.64
N HIS A 71 -6.76 -11.08 26.66
CA HIS A 71 -7.40 -9.78 26.42
C HIS A 71 -8.84 -9.90 25.87
N GLU A 72 -9.13 -10.88 25.03
CA GLU A 72 -10.51 -11.19 24.66
C GLU A 72 -11.32 -11.63 25.89
N GLY A 73 -10.70 -12.45 26.75
CA GLY A 73 -11.24 -12.86 28.04
C GLY A 73 -11.58 -11.64 28.92
N ALA A 74 -10.67 -10.69 29.04
CA ALA A 74 -10.86 -9.45 29.80
C ALA A 74 -12.05 -8.62 29.29
N VAL A 75 -12.21 -8.50 27.96
CA VAL A 75 -13.36 -7.81 27.35
C VAL A 75 -14.68 -8.52 27.66
N ARG A 76 -14.71 -9.86 27.62
CA ARG A 76 -15.89 -10.66 28.01
C ARG A 76 -16.21 -10.48 29.49
N VAL A 77 -15.19 -10.52 30.35
CA VAL A 77 -15.31 -10.30 31.79
C VAL A 77 -15.83 -8.91 32.08
N ARG A 78 -15.32 -7.86 31.43
CA ARG A 78 -15.83 -6.48 31.57
C ARG A 78 -17.33 -6.42 31.38
N LYS A 79 -17.83 -7.02 30.29
CA LYS A 79 -19.27 -7.00 29.95
C LYS A 79 -20.10 -7.73 31.00
N ALA A 80 -19.67 -8.91 31.42
CA ALA A 80 -20.40 -9.72 32.40
C ALA A 80 -20.34 -9.11 33.81
N LEU A 81 -19.15 -8.70 34.25
CA LEU A 81 -18.91 -8.07 35.56
C LEU A 81 -19.69 -6.77 35.68
N SER A 82 -19.70 -5.93 34.64
CA SER A 82 -20.50 -4.69 34.64
C SER A 82 -22.00 -4.94 34.78
N ALA A 83 -22.52 -6.03 34.19
CA ALA A 83 -23.93 -6.37 34.30
C ALA A 83 -24.28 -6.90 35.71
N ALA A 84 -23.41 -7.73 36.28
CA ALA A 84 -23.58 -8.29 37.62
C ALA A 84 -23.49 -7.19 38.70
N LEU A 85 -22.42 -6.36 38.67
CA LEU A 85 -22.25 -5.22 39.58
C LEU A 85 -23.38 -4.19 39.46
N GLY A 86 -23.86 -3.94 38.24
CA GLY A 86 -24.98 -3.01 38.01
C GLY A 86 -26.31 -3.54 38.58
N LYS A 87 -26.51 -4.86 38.57
CA LYS A 87 -27.71 -5.50 39.11
C LYS A 87 -27.72 -5.48 40.63
N GLU A 88 -26.64 -5.93 41.26
CA GLU A 88 -26.55 -6.18 42.70
C GLU A 88 -26.13 -4.93 43.48
N TYR A 89 -25.12 -4.20 43.01
CA TYR A 89 -24.50 -3.09 43.73
C TYR A 89 -24.80 -1.70 43.14
N LYS A 90 -25.48 -1.63 41.98
CA LYS A 90 -25.71 -0.38 41.22
C LYS A 90 -24.40 0.35 40.86
N ILE A 91 -23.33 -0.41 40.66
CA ILE A 91 -21.99 0.09 40.27
C ILE A 91 -21.71 -0.26 38.81
N GLY A 92 -21.23 0.72 38.04
CA GLY A 92 -20.74 0.51 36.67
C GLY A 92 -19.21 0.44 36.60
N ILE A 93 -18.68 -0.14 35.52
CA ILE A 93 -17.25 -0.11 35.17
C ILE A 93 -17.01 1.04 34.19
N ARG A 94 -16.20 2.04 34.60
CA ARG A 94 -15.84 3.19 33.77
C ARG A 94 -14.79 2.82 32.73
N GLU A 95 -13.74 2.12 33.17
CA GLU A 95 -12.56 1.86 32.35
C GLU A 95 -11.98 0.48 32.67
N ILE A 96 -11.20 -0.07 31.74
CA ILE A 96 -10.34 -1.22 31.96
C ILE A 96 -8.91 -0.83 31.56
N LEU A 97 -7.95 -1.05 32.46
CA LEU A 97 -6.55 -0.76 32.26
C LEU A 97 -5.76 -2.07 32.16
N LEU A 98 -4.84 -2.14 31.20
CA LEU A 98 -3.83 -3.19 31.12
C LEU A 98 -2.66 -2.78 32.03
N VAL A 99 -2.44 -3.55 33.09
CA VAL A 99 -1.34 -3.32 34.05
C VAL A 99 -0.06 -3.96 33.53
N ASP A 100 -0.10 -5.27 33.32
CA ASP A 100 0.99 -6.05 32.75
C ASP A 100 0.40 -7.14 31.86
N TYR A 101 0.99 -7.36 30.69
CA TYR A 101 0.60 -8.43 29.80
C TYR A 101 1.84 -9.09 29.22
N THR A 102 2.10 -10.32 29.66
CA THR A 102 3.15 -11.18 29.10
C THR A 102 2.55 -12.13 28.07
N ILE A 103 3.12 -12.13 26.88
CA ILE A 103 2.68 -12.96 25.76
C ILE A 103 3.88 -13.76 25.28
N VAL A 104 3.75 -15.08 25.34
CA VAL A 104 4.75 -16.02 24.85
C VAL A 104 4.31 -16.51 23.47
N ILE A 105 5.02 -16.05 22.46
CA ILE A 105 4.73 -16.31 21.04
C ILE A 105 5.67 -17.40 20.55
N ASP A 106 5.09 -18.54 20.19
CA ASP A 106 5.81 -19.57 19.43
C ASP A 106 5.98 -19.12 17.99
N VAL A 107 7.21 -19.12 17.50
CA VAL A 107 7.55 -18.71 16.13
C VAL A 107 8.12 -19.91 15.37
N GLU A 108 7.65 -20.12 14.14
CA GLU A 108 8.08 -21.24 13.29
C GLU A 108 9.57 -21.15 12.93
N GLN A 109 10.07 -19.92 12.78
CA GLN A 109 11.45 -19.61 12.46
C GLN A 109 12.07 -18.78 13.59
N LYS A 110 13.35 -19.01 13.87
CA LYS A 110 14.07 -18.29 14.95
C LYS A 110 14.42 -16.88 14.50
N ALA A 111 14.39 -15.88 15.38
CA ALA A 111 14.88 -14.57 14.98
C ALA A 111 16.40 -14.62 14.71
N LEU A 112 16.84 -14.12 13.56
CA LEU A 112 18.25 -14.00 13.19
C LEU A 112 18.91 -12.75 13.80
N LYS A 113 18.13 -11.68 13.99
CA LYS A 113 18.54 -10.37 14.49
C LYS A 113 17.54 -9.87 15.52
N LYS A 114 18.02 -9.08 16.49
CA LYS A 114 17.16 -8.38 17.46
C LYS A 114 16.36 -7.27 16.76
N PHE A 115 15.14 -7.03 17.23
CA PHE A 115 14.27 -5.95 16.77
C PHE A 115 13.36 -5.49 17.93
N SER A 116 12.68 -4.36 17.73
CA SER A 116 11.71 -3.81 18.68
C SER A 116 10.30 -3.79 18.09
N ILE A 117 9.33 -3.76 19.01
CA ILE A 117 7.90 -3.54 18.72
C ILE A 117 7.47 -2.34 19.55
N PRO A 118 6.80 -1.34 18.97
CA PRO A 118 6.27 -0.22 19.74
C PRO A 118 5.37 -0.71 20.89
N PHE A 119 5.41 -0.01 22.02
CA PHE A 119 4.59 -0.27 23.20
C PHE A 119 4.90 -1.57 23.97
N ALA A 120 5.91 -2.34 23.58
CA ALA A 120 6.30 -3.57 24.27
C ALA A 120 7.82 -3.73 24.43
N GLU A 121 8.21 -4.41 25.49
CA GLU A 121 9.54 -4.99 25.66
C GLU A 121 9.56 -6.39 25.06
N LEU A 122 10.64 -6.72 24.35
CA LEU A 122 10.82 -8.05 23.74
C LEU A 122 12.02 -8.77 24.33
N LYS A 123 11.81 -10.02 24.70
CA LYS A 123 12.87 -10.99 24.97
C LYS A 123 12.75 -12.13 23.96
N ILE A 124 13.77 -12.25 23.13
CA ILE A 124 13.81 -13.20 22.02
C ILE A 124 14.79 -14.31 22.41
N ASP A 125 14.29 -15.54 22.51
CA ASP A 125 15.09 -16.73 22.83
C ASP A 125 14.75 -17.90 21.89
N GLY A 126 15.60 -18.11 20.88
CA GLY A 126 15.42 -19.20 19.92
C GLY A 126 14.08 -19.11 19.15
N SER A 127 13.20 -20.09 19.39
CA SER A 127 11.88 -20.23 18.73
C SER A 127 10.73 -19.66 19.57
N GLU A 128 11.03 -18.99 20.68
CA GLU A 128 10.06 -18.37 21.58
C GLU A 128 10.36 -16.87 21.71
N VAL A 129 9.33 -16.05 21.56
CA VAL A 129 9.40 -14.60 21.77
C VAL A 129 8.46 -14.23 22.89
N GLU A 130 9.03 -13.71 23.98
CA GLU A 130 8.29 -13.13 25.09
C GLU A 130 8.11 -11.63 24.82
N MET A 131 6.85 -11.20 24.74
CA MET A 131 6.45 -9.81 24.56
C MET A 131 5.73 -9.31 25.81
N LYS A 132 6.25 -8.24 26.41
CA LYS A 132 5.69 -7.63 27.61
C LYS A 132 5.13 -6.24 27.33
N ILE A 133 3.86 -6.02 27.64
CA ILE A 133 3.17 -4.73 27.54
C ILE A 133 2.83 -4.30 28.97
N SER A 134 3.12 -3.05 29.33
CA SER A 134 2.80 -2.52 30.66
C SER A 134 2.12 -1.16 30.58
N ASN A 135 1.19 -0.93 31.51
CA ASN A 135 0.48 0.34 31.73
C ASN A 135 -0.13 0.95 30.46
N LYS A 136 -1.13 0.27 29.91
CA LYS A 136 -1.87 0.70 28.70
C LYS A 136 -3.37 0.82 28.92
N GLY A 137 -4.01 1.65 28.10
CA GLY A 137 -5.44 1.88 28.15
C GLY A 137 -6.25 0.74 27.53
N GLU A 138 -7.56 0.90 27.55
CA GLU A 138 -8.51 -0.07 27.03
C GLU A 138 -8.33 -0.37 25.53
N GLU A 139 -7.78 0.56 24.75
CA GLU A 139 -7.57 0.39 23.31
C GLU A 139 -6.74 -0.85 22.98
N PHE A 140 -5.79 -1.23 23.85
CA PHE A 140 -4.98 -2.43 23.67
C PHE A 140 -5.80 -3.72 23.76
N LEU A 141 -6.87 -3.70 24.55
CA LEU A 141 -7.74 -4.85 24.77
C LEU A 141 -8.89 -4.90 23.75
N ARG A 142 -9.34 -3.75 23.25
CA ARG A 142 -10.53 -3.64 22.38
C ARG A 142 -10.26 -3.45 20.90
N GLU A 143 -9.23 -2.70 20.54
CA GLU A 143 -8.99 -2.29 19.14
C GLU A 143 -8.05 -3.23 18.39
N ASN A 144 -7.86 -4.44 18.92
CA ASN A 144 -7.04 -5.50 18.33
C ASN A 144 -5.54 -5.17 18.25
N TYR A 145 -5.02 -4.28 19.11
CA TYR A 145 -3.61 -3.85 19.04
C TYR A 145 -2.68 -5.01 19.36
N VAL A 146 -3.01 -5.81 20.39
CA VAL A 146 -2.22 -6.97 20.81
C VAL A 146 -2.03 -7.96 19.65
N ASP A 147 -3.11 -8.27 18.93
CA ASP A 147 -3.06 -9.21 17.82
C ASP A 147 -2.25 -8.68 16.64
N ARG A 148 -2.38 -7.38 16.34
CA ARG A 148 -1.53 -6.72 15.34
C ARG A 148 -0.05 -6.74 15.75
N MET A 149 0.26 -6.53 17.03
CA MET A 149 1.63 -6.62 17.55
C MET A 149 2.20 -8.04 17.43
N ILE A 150 1.42 -9.07 17.75
CA ILE A 150 1.82 -10.49 17.58
C ILE A 150 2.10 -10.78 16.10
N ASN A 151 1.24 -10.31 15.20
CA ASN A 151 1.45 -10.49 13.77
C ASN A 151 2.71 -9.75 13.29
N LEU A 152 2.96 -8.53 13.77
CA LEU A 152 4.16 -7.75 13.44
C LEU A 152 5.45 -8.43 13.93
N VAL A 153 5.42 -9.11 15.09
CA VAL A 153 6.56 -9.95 15.55
C VAL A 153 6.87 -11.04 14.52
N ARG A 154 5.84 -11.78 14.09
CA ARG A 154 6.00 -12.85 13.09
C ARG A 154 6.49 -12.32 11.75
N GLU A 155 5.93 -11.21 11.31
CA GLU A 155 6.32 -10.52 10.07
C GLU A 155 7.80 -10.10 10.12
N LYS A 156 8.23 -9.42 11.19
CA LYS A 156 9.63 -9.01 11.37
C LYS A 156 10.60 -10.19 11.43
N ILE A 157 10.19 -11.34 11.94
CA ILE A 157 11.02 -12.55 11.94
C ILE A 157 11.08 -13.12 10.54
N LYS A 158 9.94 -13.32 9.87
CA LYS A 158 9.88 -13.81 8.49
C LYS A 158 10.72 -12.95 7.55
N ALA A 159 10.64 -11.61 7.69
CA ALA A 159 11.41 -10.67 6.89
C ALA A 159 12.94 -10.82 7.03
N GLN A 160 13.44 -11.36 8.15
CA GLN A 160 14.88 -11.58 8.33
C GLN A 160 15.42 -12.74 7.49
N TYR A 161 14.58 -13.71 7.17
CA TYR A 161 14.91 -14.83 6.31
C TYR A 161 14.76 -14.50 4.82
N TYR A 162 14.03 -13.43 4.53
CA TYR A 162 14.06 -12.79 3.22
C TYR A 162 15.30 -11.89 3.13
N GLU A 163 16.47 -12.51 3.01
CA GLU A 163 17.68 -11.80 2.60
C GLU A 163 17.50 -11.37 1.15
N GLY A 164 17.36 -10.05 0.91
CA GLY A 164 17.08 -9.44 -0.38
C GLY A 164 17.93 -9.96 -1.55
N LYS A 165 17.48 -11.06 -2.18
CA LYS A 165 18.07 -11.63 -3.39
C LYS A 165 17.00 -12.18 -4.32
N LYS A 166 16.85 -11.44 -5.41
CA LYS A 166 15.96 -11.61 -6.57
C LYS A 166 14.48 -11.51 -6.20
N GLU A 167 13.85 -10.42 -6.66
CA GLU A 167 12.42 -10.43 -6.94
C GLU A 167 12.08 -11.79 -7.56
N TYR A 168 11.04 -12.43 -7.05
CA TYR A 168 10.55 -13.64 -7.72
C TYR A 168 10.35 -13.24 -9.19
N TRP A 169 10.94 -14.00 -10.10
CA TRP A 169 10.97 -13.67 -11.51
C TRP A 169 10.97 -14.97 -12.30
N GLU A 170 9.91 -15.19 -13.05
CA GLU A 170 9.74 -16.39 -13.88
C GLU A 170 9.34 -15.98 -15.29
N LEU A 171 10.17 -16.33 -16.28
CA LEU A 171 9.91 -16.01 -17.68
C LEU A 171 8.65 -16.75 -18.18
N ILE A 172 7.66 -15.99 -18.65
CA ILE A 172 6.44 -16.53 -19.26
C ILE A 172 6.59 -16.64 -20.77
N TRP A 173 7.16 -15.61 -21.40
CA TRP A 173 7.23 -15.49 -22.87
C TRP A 173 8.31 -14.48 -23.27
N LYS A 174 8.95 -14.66 -24.43
CA LYS A 174 9.95 -13.74 -24.99
C LYS A 174 9.72 -13.60 -26.51
N SER A 175 9.86 -12.38 -27.03
CA SER A 175 9.86 -12.14 -28.48
C SER A 175 11.11 -12.72 -29.16
N GLY A 176 11.09 -12.81 -30.49
CA GLY A 176 12.33 -13.01 -31.25
C GLY A 176 13.32 -11.87 -31.01
N GLU A 177 14.61 -12.17 -31.12
CA GLU A 177 15.66 -11.14 -31.08
C GLU A 177 15.57 -10.24 -32.31
N LYS A 178 15.80 -8.94 -32.11
CA LYS A 178 15.77 -7.93 -33.18
C LYS A 178 17.07 -7.15 -33.17
N GLU A 179 17.56 -6.80 -34.37
CA GLU A 179 18.71 -5.91 -34.48
C GLU A 179 18.27 -4.47 -34.12
N PRO A 180 18.95 -3.82 -33.17
CA PRO A 180 18.63 -2.44 -32.82
C PRO A 180 19.09 -1.49 -33.92
N VAL A 181 18.37 -0.38 -34.11
CA VAL A 181 18.74 0.65 -35.09
C VAL A 181 19.97 1.45 -34.63
N TRP A 182 20.26 1.44 -33.32
CA TRP A 182 21.34 2.19 -32.68
C TRP A 182 21.60 1.70 -31.23
N HIS A 183 22.62 2.26 -30.58
CA HIS A 183 23.04 1.92 -29.21
C HIS A 183 23.18 3.13 -28.28
N ALA A 184 22.63 4.30 -28.64
CA ALA A 184 22.71 5.49 -27.80
C ALA A 184 21.60 5.51 -26.73
N ASP A 185 21.85 6.20 -25.62
CA ASP A 185 20.84 6.44 -24.59
C ASP A 185 19.84 7.49 -25.10
N PRO A 186 18.54 7.15 -25.27
CA PRO A 186 17.55 8.09 -25.77
C PRO A 186 17.39 9.32 -24.86
N SER A 187 17.57 9.17 -23.54
CA SER A 187 17.48 10.29 -22.59
C SER A 187 18.61 11.29 -22.81
N GLU A 188 19.85 10.82 -23.02
CA GLU A 188 20.99 11.70 -23.29
C GLU A 188 20.85 12.41 -24.65
N GLU A 189 20.43 11.68 -25.67
CA GLU A 189 20.28 12.24 -27.01
C GLU A 189 19.15 13.27 -27.08
N MET A 190 18.02 13.01 -26.42
CA MET A 190 16.96 14.00 -26.31
C MET A 190 17.39 15.26 -25.55
N GLN A 191 18.28 15.15 -24.56
CA GLN A 191 18.86 16.33 -23.91
C GLN A 191 19.75 17.13 -24.85
N LYS A 192 20.61 16.45 -25.63
CA LYS A 192 21.48 17.11 -26.64
C LYS A 192 20.66 17.87 -27.67
N LEU A 193 19.52 17.32 -28.08
CA LEU A 193 18.57 17.95 -29.00
C LEU A 193 17.65 18.98 -28.32
N GLY A 194 17.73 19.12 -27.00
CA GLY A 194 16.87 19.98 -26.19
C GLY A 194 15.43 19.51 -26.05
N TRP A 195 15.07 18.32 -26.55
CA TRP A 195 13.72 17.77 -26.51
C TRP A 195 13.22 17.52 -25.09
N ILE A 196 14.13 17.20 -24.18
CA ILE A 196 13.87 17.18 -22.74
C ILE A 196 14.90 18.05 -22.03
N VAL A 197 14.47 18.73 -20.97
CA VAL A 197 15.37 19.48 -20.08
C VAL A 197 15.03 19.18 -18.62
N PRO A 198 16.01 19.17 -17.71
CA PRO A 198 15.73 18.92 -16.30
C PRO A 198 14.73 19.93 -15.73
N GLY A 199 13.78 19.44 -14.92
CA GLY A 199 12.88 20.27 -14.13
C GLY A 199 13.63 21.04 -13.04
N SER A 200 12.92 21.99 -12.41
CA SER A 200 13.47 22.82 -11.33
C SER A 200 13.77 22.01 -10.07
N THR A 201 13.11 20.86 -9.87
CA THR A 201 13.33 19.95 -8.74
C THR A 201 13.91 18.60 -9.21
N LYS A 202 14.41 17.81 -8.25
CA LYS A 202 14.96 16.47 -8.51
C LYS A 202 13.93 15.58 -9.23
N GLY A 203 14.43 14.76 -10.17
CA GLY A 203 13.70 13.66 -10.77
C GLY A 203 12.57 14.05 -11.72
N LYS A 204 12.43 15.34 -12.05
CA LYS A 204 11.40 15.84 -12.98
C LYS A 204 12.03 16.29 -14.29
N TRP A 205 11.28 16.15 -15.38
CA TRP A 205 11.69 16.56 -16.72
C TRP A 205 10.64 17.44 -17.38
N PHE A 206 11.08 18.44 -18.13
CA PHE A 206 10.22 19.21 -19.01
C PHE A 206 10.34 18.67 -20.44
N TYR A 207 9.22 18.22 -21.00
CA TYR A 207 9.15 17.65 -22.35
C TYR A 207 8.77 18.75 -23.35
N ARG A 208 9.72 19.12 -24.21
CA ARG A 208 9.50 20.07 -25.32
C ARG A 208 8.71 19.41 -26.46
N PRO A 209 8.25 20.16 -27.48
CA PRO A 209 7.29 19.66 -28.46
C PRO A 209 7.59 18.27 -29.06
N PRO A 210 8.84 17.93 -29.48
CA PRO A 210 9.10 16.61 -30.05
C PRO A 210 8.86 15.47 -29.06
N ALA A 211 9.42 15.57 -27.85
CA ALA A 211 9.27 14.56 -26.82
C ALA A 211 7.81 14.46 -26.34
N ALA A 212 7.14 15.60 -26.17
CA ALA A 212 5.73 15.65 -25.83
C ALA A 212 4.84 14.99 -26.89
N ALA A 213 5.13 15.20 -28.18
CA ALA A 213 4.40 14.56 -29.28
C ALA A 213 4.57 13.04 -29.29
N ILE A 214 5.78 12.54 -29.05
CA ILE A 214 6.06 11.10 -28.92
C ILE A 214 5.28 10.52 -27.74
N MET A 215 5.35 11.16 -26.56
CA MET A 215 4.62 10.73 -25.37
C MET A 215 3.11 10.70 -25.60
N LYS A 216 2.55 11.71 -26.28
CA LYS A 216 1.12 11.75 -26.64
C LYS A 216 0.74 10.72 -27.69
N ALA A 217 1.64 10.38 -28.61
CA ALA A 217 1.43 9.25 -29.51
C ALA A 217 1.36 7.92 -28.75
N MET A 218 2.23 7.71 -27.75
CA MET A 218 2.19 6.54 -26.87
C MET A 218 0.88 6.46 -26.08
N GLU A 219 0.42 7.58 -25.50
CA GLU A 219 -0.87 7.66 -24.82
C GLU A 219 -2.03 7.28 -25.74
N ARG A 220 -2.05 7.83 -26.97
CA ARG A 220 -3.06 7.51 -27.97
C ARG A 220 -3.05 6.05 -28.36
N ILE A 221 -1.87 5.45 -28.61
CA ILE A 221 -1.74 4.02 -28.91
C ILE A 221 -2.31 3.18 -27.76
N ALA A 222 -1.93 3.49 -26.52
CA ALA A 222 -2.45 2.76 -25.36
C ALA A 222 -3.98 2.83 -25.30
N VAL A 223 -4.56 4.03 -25.45
CA VAL A 223 -6.01 4.23 -25.36
C VAL A 223 -6.75 3.60 -26.55
N GLU A 224 -6.32 3.87 -27.78
CA GLU A 224 -7.01 3.46 -29.00
C GLU A 224 -6.86 1.95 -29.28
N GLU A 225 -5.72 1.33 -28.95
CA GLU A 225 -5.42 -0.07 -29.32
C GLU A 225 -5.62 -1.07 -28.17
N VAL A 226 -5.51 -0.61 -26.92
CA VAL A 226 -5.64 -1.48 -25.73
C VAL A 226 -6.93 -1.19 -24.97
N VAL A 227 -7.12 0.06 -24.54
CA VAL A 227 -8.16 0.41 -23.55
C VAL A 227 -9.56 0.41 -24.14
N LEU A 228 -9.80 1.23 -25.17
CA LEU A 228 -11.13 1.40 -25.76
C LEU A 228 -11.67 0.12 -26.42
N PRO A 229 -10.86 -0.70 -27.14
CA PRO A 229 -11.35 -1.95 -27.74
C PRO A 229 -11.85 -2.98 -26.72
N LEU A 230 -11.41 -2.88 -25.46
CA LEU A 230 -11.85 -3.75 -24.37
C LEU A 230 -13.03 -3.18 -23.57
N GLY A 231 -13.55 -2.01 -23.96
CA GLY A 231 -14.77 -1.43 -23.38
C GLY A 231 -14.56 -0.65 -22.09
N PHE A 232 -13.32 -0.28 -21.76
CA PHE A 232 -13.02 0.58 -20.62
C PHE A 232 -13.60 1.99 -20.81
N LYS A 233 -14.03 2.58 -19.70
CA LYS A 233 -14.66 3.92 -19.67
C LYS A 233 -13.75 4.92 -18.95
N GLU A 234 -13.59 6.08 -19.55
CA GLU A 234 -12.71 7.12 -18.99
C GLU A 234 -13.31 7.71 -17.71
N VAL A 235 -12.47 7.88 -16.71
CA VAL A 235 -12.74 8.61 -15.45
C VAL A 235 -11.62 9.62 -15.22
N ILE A 236 -11.90 10.60 -14.36
CA ILE A 236 -10.92 11.60 -13.94
C ILE A 236 -10.86 11.57 -12.42
N GLU A 237 -9.65 11.45 -11.88
CA GLU A 237 -9.42 11.38 -10.45
C GLU A 237 -8.68 12.63 -9.93
N PRO A 238 -8.73 12.93 -8.62
CA PRO A 238 -7.89 13.97 -8.06
C PRO A 238 -6.44 13.49 -7.90
N MET A 239 -5.48 14.42 -8.01
CA MET A 239 -4.06 14.13 -7.79
C MET A 239 -3.71 13.86 -6.32
N HIS A 240 -4.42 14.46 -5.37
CA HIS A 240 -4.16 14.25 -3.95
C HIS A 240 -4.75 12.91 -3.48
N VAL A 241 -3.94 12.11 -2.78
CA VAL A 241 -4.39 10.86 -2.14
C VAL A 241 -4.31 11.02 -0.63
N SER A 242 -5.39 10.72 0.08
CA SER A 242 -5.45 10.88 1.54
C SER A 242 -4.61 9.83 2.27
N LEU A 243 -4.12 10.15 3.47
CA LEU A 243 -3.46 9.17 4.34
C LEU A 243 -4.40 8.01 4.72
N ASP A 244 -5.71 8.23 4.83
CA ASP A 244 -6.70 7.16 5.07
C ASP A 244 -6.77 6.20 3.88
N THR A 245 -6.79 6.72 2.65
CA THR A 245 -6.74 5.91 1.42
C THR A 245 -5.49 5.04 1.40
N TRP A 246 -4.32 5.59 1.73
CA TRP A 246 -3.08 4.83 1.76
C TRP A 246 -2.96 3.87 2.94
N LEU A 247 -3.55 4.19 4.09
CA LEU A 247 -3.67 3.27 5.22
C LEU A 247 -4.51 2.04 4.84
N ARG A 248 -5.68 2.25 4.22
CA ARG A 248 -6.57 1.16 3.76
C ARG A 248 -5.91 0.22 2.76
N THR A 249 -5.06 0.77 1.90
CA THR A 249 -4.44 0.05 0.80
C THR A 249 -3.09 -0.59 1.17
N GLY A 250 -2.57 -0.28 2.36
CA GLY A 250 -1.27 -0.74 2.88
C GLY A 250 -0.07 0.11 2.44
N HIS A 251 -0.27 1.13 1.59
CA HIS A 251 0.84 1.93 1.05
C HIS A 251 1.67 2.62 2.14
N LEU A 252 1.05 3.08 3.23
CA LEU A 252 1.77 3.67 4.36
C LEU A 252 2.57 2.65 5.18
N GLU A 253 2.23 1.36 5.08
CA GLU A 253 2.93 0.29 5.77
C GLU A 253 4.19 -0.11 4.99
N GLY A 254 4.13 -0.11 3.65
CA GLY A 254 5.25 -0.53 2.81
C GLY A 254 6.14 0.59 2.30
N MET A 255 5.57 1.70 1.82
CA MET A 255 6.30 2.71 1.04
C MET A 255 6.21 4.15 1.60
N PRO A 256 6.24 4.38 2.93
CA PRO A 256 6.15 5.75 3.46
C PRO A 256 7.37 6.61 3.05
N GLY A 257 8.51 6.00 2.74
CA GLY A 257 9.73 6.69 2.32
C GLY A 257 9.75 7.17 0.87
N GLU A 258 8.77 6.76 0.06
CA GLU A 258 8.71 7.06 -1.38
C GLU A 258 7.64 8.10 -1.73
N ILE A 259 6.86 8.56 -0.73
CA ILE A 259 5.72 9.44 -0.95
C ILE A 259 6.13 10.92 -0.87
N TYR A 260 5.69 11.70 -1.87
CA TYR A 260 5.68 13.16 -1.78
C TYR A 260 4.46 13.64 -0.98
N TYR A 261 4.68 14.07 0.26
CA TYR A 261 3.62 14.54 1.17
C TYR A 261 3.18 15.99 0.87
N ILE A 262 1.89 16.26 1.00
CA ILE A 262 1.28 17.57 0.77
C ILE A 262 0.83 18.18 2.10
N SER A 263 1.27 19.41 2.34
CA SER A 263 0.88 20.20 3.53
C SER A 263 0.06 21.42 3.10
N GLU A 264 -1.09 21.60 3.74
CA GLU A 264 -1.95 22.76 3.52
C GLU A 264 -1.46 23.97 4.34
N PRO A 265 -1.73 25.21 3.91
CA PRO A 265 -1.57 26.37 4.78
C PRO A 265 -2.50 26.26 6.00
N VAL A 266 -2.02 26.70 7.16
CA VAL A 266 -2.82 26.79 8.40
C VAL A 266 -4.04 27.68 8.17
N THR A 267 -3.86 28.80 7.48
CA THR A 267 -4.92 29.77 7.17
C THR A 267 -4.63 30.54 5.89
N ARG A 268 -5.67 31.19 5.35
CA ARG A 268 -5.58 32.20 4.27
C ARG A 268 -5.52 33.64 4.80
N ASP A 269 -5.55 33.84 6.12
CA ASP A 269 -5.46 35.16 6.75
C ASP A 269 -4.11 35.81 6.45
N GLU A 270 -4.13 36.91 5.72
CA GLU A 270 -2.94 37.65 5.29
C GLU A 270 -2.08 38.09 6.48
N LYS A 271 -2.68 38.39 7.65
CA LYS A 271 -1.93 38.81 8.84
C LYS A 271 -1.01 37.71 9.37
N GLN A 272 -1.38 36.44 9.22
CA GLN A 272 -0.52 35.32 9.62
C GLN A 272 0.66 35.12 8.66
N TRP A 273 0.51 35.56 7.41
CA TRP A 273 1.56 35.48 6.39
C TRP A 273 2.44 36.73 6.30
N GLU A 274 2.06 37.84 6.94
CA GLU A 274 2.75 39.14 6.84
C GLU A 274 4.24 39.03 7.13
N HIS A 275 4.61 38.38 8.25
CA HIS A 275 6.02 38.21 8.61
C HIS A 275 6.82 37.39 7.58
N PHE A 276 6.25 36.27 7.10
CA PHE A 276 6.85 35.47 6.04
C PHE A 276 7.07 36.30 4.76
N ILE A 277 6.05 37.04 4.33
CA ILE A 277 6.09 37.86 3.11
C ILE A 277 7.15 38.96 3.22
N ASP A 278 7.24 39.63 4.37
CA ASP A 278 8.23 40.69 4.59
C ASP A 278 9.65 40.15 4.56
N LEU A 279 9.90 39.00 5.19
CA LEU A 279 11.19 38.30 5.12
C LEU A 279 11.56 38.00 3.65
N VAL A 280 10.67 37.36 2.89
CA VAL A 280 10.91 37.05 1.46
C VAL A 280 11.19 38.32 0.65
N LYS A 281 10.45 39.41 0.90
CA LYS A 281 10.66 40.68 0.19
C LYS A 281 12.01 41.32 0.49
N ILE A 282 12.47 41.24 1.74
CA ILE A 282 13.73 41.84 2.22
C ILE A 282 14.93 40.98 1.79
N THR A 283 14.89 39.68 2.05
CA THR A 283 16.04 38.78 1.84
C THR A 283 16.13 38.23 0.42
N LYS A 284 15.00 38.17 -0.30
CA LYS A 284 14.87 37.44 -1.58
C LYS A 284 15.16 35.94 -1.47
N GLU A 285 14.99 35.38 -0.28
CA GLU A 285 15.16 33.96 0.03
C GLU A 285 13.88 33.39 0.65
N VAL A 286 13.75 32.06 0.68
CA VAL A 286 12.62 31.37 1.33
C VAL A 286 12.96 31.11 2.79
N PRO A 287 12.30 31.76 3.77
CA PRO A 287 12.54 31.48 5.19
C PRO A 287 11.83 30.18 5.60
N GLU A 288 12.50 29.03 5.41
CA GLU A 288 11.92 27.69 5.56
C GLU A 288 11.29 27.43 6.94
N GLU A 289 11.92 27.90 8.01
CA GLU A 289 11.39 27.76 9.37
C GLU A 289 10.09 28.54 9.56
N GLU A 290 9.98 29.73 8.95
CA GLU A 290 8.76 30.54 9.01
C GLU A 290 7.66 29.97 8.11
N LEU A 291 8.04 29.42 6.96
CA LEU A 291 7.11 28.66 6.11
C LEU A 291 6.50 27.49 6.88
N ARG A 292 7.33 26.70 7.59
CA ARG A 292 6.86 25.51 8.32
C ARG A 292 5.83 25.84 9.39
N LYS A 293 5.97 26.96 10.11
CA LYS A 293 4.98 27.40 11.11
C LYS A 293 3.61 27.68 10.50
N ASN A 294 3.57 28.09 9.24
CA ASN A 294 2.35 28.42 8.51
C ASN A 294 1.74 27.23 7.77
N LEU A 295 2.31 26.03 7.90
CA LEU A 295 1.82 24.79 7.28
C LEU A 295 1.24 23.82 8.31
N LYS A 296 0.16 23.13 7.96
CA LYS A 296 -0.39 22.02 8.74
C LYS A 296 0.46 20.76 8.54
N ALA A 297 0.37 19.83 9.50
CA ALA A 297 0.86 18.46 9.27
C ALA A 297 0.18 17.84 8.03
N PRO A 298 0.91 17.05 7.23
CA PRO A 298 0.38 16.48 6.00
C PRO A 298 -0.78 15.52 6.29
N LYS A 299 -1.82 15.60 5.46
CA LYS A 299 -3.01 14.71 5.49
C LYS A 299 -3.23 13.97 4.17
N ALA A 300 -2.39 14.25 3.19
CA ALA A 300 -2.40 13.66 1.87
C ALA A 300 -0.98 13.67 1.30
N GLY A 301 -0.81 13.02 0.16
CA GLY A 301 0.34 13.21 -0.71
C GLY A 301 -0.07 13.20 -2.18
N VAL A 302 0.93 13.35 -3.05
CA VAL A 302 0.76 13.25 -4.49
C VAL A 302 0.46 11.79 -4.86
N CYS A 303 -0.34 11.59 -5.90
CA CYS A 303 -0.66 10.30 -6.48
C CYS A 303 0.60 9.42 -6.63
N TYR A 304 0.59 8.20 -6.09
CA TYR A 304 1.74 7.29 -6.10
C TYR A 304 1.51 6.05 -7.00
N ALA A 305 0.33 5.44 -6.85
CA ALA A 305 -0.10 4.24 -7.59
C ALA A 305 -1.33 4.47 -8.48
N GLN A 306 -1.92 5.67 -8.48
CA GLN A 306 -3.07 6.10 -9.30
C GLN A 306 -4.39 5.36 -9.00
N CYS A 307 -4.44 4.03 -9.08
CA CYS A 307 -5.66 3.28 -8.75
C CYS A 307 -6.31 3.51 -7.36
N PRO A 308 -5.61 3.91 -6.27
CA PRO A 308 -6.26 4.07 -4.95
C PRO A 308 -7.44 5.06 -4.92
N ASN A 309 -7.36 6.17 -5.67
CA ASN A 309 -8.43 7.16 -5.71
C ASN A 309 -9.65 6.66 -6.51
N ILE A 310 -9.42 5.88 -7.57
CA ILE A 310 -10.47 5.14 -8.27
C ILE A 310 -11.22 4.22 -7.29
N TYR A 311 -10.53 3.38 -6.52
CA TYR A 311 -11.20 2.51 -5.54
C TYR A 311 -11.93 3.29 -4.44
N PHE A 312 -11.36 4.40 -3.97
CA PHE A 312 -12.01 5.28 -3.00
C PHE A 312 -13.35 5.83 -3.52
N SER A 313 -13.48 6.10 -4.82
CA SER A 313 -14.75 6.53 -5.44
C SER A 313 -15.88 5.49 -5.29
N PHE A 314 -15.53 4.22 -5.07
CA PHE A 314 -16.46 3.12 -4.84
C PHE A 314 -16.66 2.77 -3.34
N LEU A 315 -16.09 3.55 -2.42
CA LEU A 315 -16.15 3.28 -0.97
C LEU A 315 -17.58 2.95 -0.50
N GLY A 316 -17.75 1.75 0.06
CA GLY A 316 -19.02 1.27 0.63
C GLY A 316 -20.13 0.99 -0.38
N LYS A 317 -19.85 0.98 -1.69
CA LYS A 317 -20.85 0.73 -2.73
C LYS A 317 -21.08 -0.77 -2.93
N THR A 318 -22.31 -1.11 -3.36
CA THR A 318 -22.66 -2.44 -3.87
C THR A 318 -22.91 -2.36 -5.37
N ILE A 319 -22.14 -3.09 -6.16
CA ILE A 319 -22.19 -3.12 -7.62
C ILE A 319 -23.23 -4.17 -8.06
N SER A 320 -24.14 -3.80 -8.97
CA SER A 320 -25.11 -4.73 -9.55
C SER A 320 -24.44 -5.74 -10.47
N GLU A 321 -24.99 -6.95 -10.57
CA GLU A 321 -24.44 -7.98 -11.49
C GLU A 321 -24.44 -7.50 -12.95
N SER A 322 -25.44 -6.71 -13.35
CA SER A 322 -25.53 -6.12 -14.69
C SER A 322 -24.47 -5.06 -15.00
N SER A 323 -23.74 -4.59 -13.99
CA SER A 323 -22.66 -3.61 -14.13
C SER A 323 -21.27 -4.26 -14.12
N LEU A 324 -21.19 -5.59 -13.95
CA LEU A 324 -19.93 -6.32 -13.91
C LEU A 324 -19.55 -6.86 -15.32
N PRO A 325 -18.26 -6.83 -15.69
CA PRO A 325 -17.17 -6.19 -14.96
C PRO A 325 -17.23 -4.65 -15.07
N VAL A 326 -16.82 -3.96 -14.00
CA VAL A 326 -16.54 -2.52 -14.06
C VAL A 326 -15.16 -2.34 -14.67
N LEU A 327 -15.08 -1.62 -15.77
CA LEU A 327 -13.87 -1.36 -16.55
C LEU A 327 -13.70 0.15 -16.69
N VAL A 328 -12.74 0.73 -15.97
CA VAL A 328 -12.46 2.19 -16.01
C VAL A 328 -10.98 2.49 -16.23
N PHE A 329 -10.66 3.66 -16.76
CA PHE A 329 -9.28 4.13 -16.90
C PHE A 329 -9.13 5.64 -16.67
N GLU A 330 -7.93 6.07 -16.30
CA GLU A 330 -7.55 7.44 -15.96
C GLU A 330 -6.22 7.77 -16.65
N ARG A 331 -6.02 9.00 -17.12
CA ARG A 331 -4.80 9.41 -17.86
C ARG A 331 -4.38 10.86 -17.66
N THR A 332 -5.00 11.55 -16.71
CA THR A 332 -4.87 13.01 -16.54
C THR A 332 -3.99 13.38 -15.36
N VAL A 333 -3.78 12.47 -14.41
CA VAL A 333 -3.02 12.71 -13.20
C VAL A 333 -1.60 12.11 -13.32
N PRO A 334 -0.53 12.91 -13.17
CA PRO A 334 0.81 12.38 -13.03
C PRO A 334 0.95 11.67 -11.67
N SER A 335 1.82 10.66 -11.64
CA SER A 335 2.20 9.95 -10.42
C SER A 335 3.60 10.36 -9.98
N ASP A 336 3.81 10.50 -8.67
CA ASP A 336 5.10 10.81 -8.07
C ASP A 336 5.63 9.70 -7.16
N ARG A 337 6.94 9.45 -7.27
CA ARG A 337 7.71 8.54 -6.41
C ARG A 337 9.04 9.17 -6.07
N TYR A 338 9.38 9.25 -4.79
CA TYR A 338 10.70 9.71 -4.38
C TYR A 338 11.72 8.59 -4.63
N GLU A 339 12.39 8.64 -5.79
CA GLU A 339 13.39 7.65 -6.17
C GLU A 339 14.73 7.97 -5.49
N SER A 340 15.22 7.07 -4.64
CA SER A 340 16.51 7.27 -3.96
C SER A 340 17.67 7.29 -4.96
N GLY A 341 18.67 8.15 -4.71
CA GLY A 341 19.83 8.32 -5.59
C GLY A 341 19.89 9.65 -6.34
N GLY A 342 20.76 9.69 -7.35
CA GLY A 342 21.00 10.86 -8.21
C GLY A 342 19.95 11.03 -9.31
N ARG A 343 20.18 12.00 -10.22
CA ARG A 343 19.32 12.15 -11.41
C ARG A 343 19.58 10.99 -12.37
N HIS A 344 18.51 10.35 -12.83
CA HIS A 344 18.50 9.34 -13.89
C HIS A 344 17.93 9.96 -15.18
N GLY A 345 17.98 9.23 -16.30
CA GLY A 345 17.24 9.63 -17.50
C GLY A 345 15.74 9.40 -17.32
N ILE A 346 14.95 9.57 -18.38
CA ILE A 346 13.49 9.44 -18.28
C ILE A 346 13.03 7.98 -18.04
N GLU A 347 13.93 7.00 -18.03
CA GLU A 347 13.64 5.62 -17.66
C GLU A 347 13.31 5.44 -16.16
N ARG A 348 13.74 6.39 -15.32
CA ARG A 348 13.45 6.41 -13.87
C ARG A 348 13.32 7.85 -13.38
N VAL A 349 12.09 8.28 -13.15
CA VAL A 349 11.76 9.67 -12.80
C VAL A 349 10.94 9.72 -11.52
N ASP A 350 10.97 10.87 -10.86
CA ASP A 350 10.17 11.11 -9.66
C ASP A 350 8.74 11.53 -10.00
N GLU A 351 8.48 12.10 -11.18
CA GLU A 351 7.15 12.45 -11.69
C GLU A 351 7.00 11.79 -13.07
N PHE A 352 6.00 10.91 -13.22
CA PHE A 352 5.75 10.17 -14.46
C PHE A 352 4.28 10.20 -14.87
N HIS A 353 4.03 9.98 -16.15
CA HIS A 353 2.71 10.03 -16.77
C HIS A 353 2.26 8.62 -17.13
N ARG A 354 0.99 8.33 -16.86
CA ARG A 354 0.47 6.99 -17.04
C ARG A 354 -1.01 6.96 -17.38
N VAL A 355 -1.37 6.03 -18.26
CA VAL A 355 -2.75 5.56 -18.39
C VAL A 355 -2.97 4.43 -17.39
N GLU A 356 -3.67 4.71 -16.31
CA GLU A 356 -4.00 3.72 -15.28
C GLU A 356 -5.37 3.10 -15.59
N ILE A 357 -5.38 1.78 -15.73
CA ILE A 357 -6.58 1.00 -16.03
C ILE A 357 -6.96 0.21 -14.78
N VAL A 358 -8.21 0.26 -14.36
CA VAL A 358 -8.74 -0.45 -13.18
C VAL A 358 -9.97 -1.28 -13.58
N TYR A 359 -10.02 -2.50 -13.04
CA TYR A 359 -11.12 -3.42 -13.27
C TYR A 359 -11.60 -4.10 -11.98
N ILE A 360 -12.92 -4.27 -11.86
CA ILE A 360 -13.59 -4.95 -10.74
C ILE A 360 -14.62 -5.93 -11.32
N GLY A 361 -14.54 -7.20 -10.95
CA GLY A 361 -15.35 -8.26 -11.55
C GLY A 361 -15.31 -9.55 -10.72
N THR A 362 -15.90 -10.62 -11.24
CA THR A 362 -15.67 -11.96 -10.70
C THR A 362 -14.26 -12.44 -11.05
N LYS A 363 -13.77 -13.46 -10.34
CA LYS A 363 -12.45 -14.08 -10.61
C LYS A 363 -12.32 -14.48 -12.08
N GLU A 364 -13.34 -15.13 -12.63
CA GLU A 364 -13.36 -15.65 -14.00
C GLU A 364 -13.33 -14.52 -15.03
N GLN A 365 -14.13 -13.47 -14.81
CA GLN A 365 -14.14 -12.29 -15.67
C GLN A 365 -12.77 -11.62 -15.74
N LEU A 366 -12.07 -11.52 -14.61
CA LEU A 366 -10.76 -10.86 -14.56
C LEU A 366 -9.65 -11.72 -15.17
N LEU A 367 -9.73 -13.04 -15.05
CA LEU A 367 -8.80 -13.94 -15.73
C LEU A 367 -8.96 -13.87 -17.25
N GLU A 368 -10.20 -13.84 -17.76
CA GLU A 368 -10.46 -13.66 -19.19
C GLU A 368 -9.98 -12.28 -19.68
N LEU A 369 -10.23 -11.23 -18.90
CA LEU A 369 -9.77 -9.87 -19.22
C LEU A 369 -8.24 -9.78 -19.27
N ARG A 370 -7.52 -10.46 -18.38
CA ARG A 370 -6.05 -10.51 -18.38
C ARG A 370 -5.51 -11.06 -19.71
N GLU A 371 -6.07 -12.16 -20.20
CA GLU A 371 -5.63 -12.73 -21.47
C GLU A 371 -5.91 -11.76 -22.64
N LYS A 372 -7.06 -11.09 -22.64
CA LYS A 372 -7.39 -10.05 -23.64
C LYS A 372 -6.43 -8.85 -23.57
N LEU A 373 -6.07 -8.40 -22.38
CA LEU A 373 -5.07 -7.33 -22.19
C LEU A 373 -3.71 -7.77 -22.72
N ILE A 374 -3.25 -8.99 -22.43
CA ILE A 374 -2.01 -9.55 -22.96
C ILE A 374 -2.02 -9.54 -24.49
N GLU A 375 -3.11 -9.97 -25.12
CA GLU A 375 -3.26 -9.96 -26.58
C GLU A 375 -3.16 -8.54 -27.17
N LYS A 376 -3.83 -7.57 -26.54
CA LYS A 376 -3.77 -6.17 -26.99
C LYS A 376 -2.38 -5.56 -26.81
N TYR A 377 -1.72 -5.79 -25.68
CA TYR A 377 -0.33 -5.35 -25.50
C TYR A 377 0.62 -6.04 -26.47
N LYS A 378 0.44 -7.35 -26.74
CA LYS A 378 1.21 -8.07 -27.77
C LYS A 378 1.06 -7.42 -29.14
N HIS A 379 -0.16 -7.05 -29.53
CA HIS A 379 -0.41 -6.34 -30.78
C HIS A 379 0.38 -5.02 -30.83
N VAL A 380 0.27 -4.19 -29.80
CA VAL A 380 0.99 -2.91 -29.72
C VAL A 380 2.51 -3.13 -29.82
N PHE A 381 3.06 -4.04 -29.01
CA PHE A 381 4.51 -4.22 -28.92
C PHE A 381 5.11 -4.92 -30.14
N ASN A 382 4.38 -5.83 -30.77
CA ASN A 382 4.87 -6.55 -31.94
C ASN A 382 4.63 -5.80 -33.25
N ASP A 383 3.46 -5.20 -33.43
CA ASP A 383 2.98 -4.74 -34.75
C ASP A 383 3.00 -3.22 -34.90
N ILE A 384 2.94 -2.47 -33.79
CA ILE A 384 2.92 -1.00 -33.81
C ILE A 384 4.31 -0.44 -33.45
N LEU A 385 4.83 -0.84 -32.30
CA LEU A 385 6.13 -0.39 -31.79
C LEU A 385 7.30 -1.26 -32.28
N GLU A 386 7.01 -2.50 -32.70
CA GLU A 386 7.97 -3.50 -33.15
C GLU A 386 9.15 -3.73 -32.19
N LEU A 387 8.89 -3.79 -30.88
CA LEU A 387 9.90 -3.97 -29.84
C LEU A 387 10.45 -5.41 -29.78
N GLU A 388 11.65 -5.55 -29.23
CA GLU A 388 12.15 -6.75 -28.57
C GLU A 388 11.83 -6.67 -27.08
N TRP A 389 11.02 -7.61 -26.58
CA TRP A 389 10.44 -7.58 -25.24
C TRP A 389 10.12 -8.98 -24.70
N ARG A 390 9.86 -9.08 -23.40
CA ARG A 390 9.50 -10.34 -22.70
C ARG A 390 8.45 -10.11 -21.62
N MET A 391 7.81 -11.18 -21.16
CA MET A 391 6.89 -11.19 -20.01
C MET A 391 7.43 -12.10 -18.92
N ALA A 392 7.31 -11.66 -17.67
CA ALA A 392 7.65 -12.46 -16.52
C ALA A 392 6.59 -12.35 -15.42
N GLN A 393 6.38 -13.44 -14.69
CA GLN A 393 5.65 -13.38 -13.44
C GLN A 393 6.60 -12.87 -12.36
N VAL A 394 6.15 -11.85 -11.62
CA VAL A 394 7.00 -11.17 -10.64
C VAL A 394 6.39 -11.15 -9.24
N THR A 395 7.18 -10.73 -8.25
CA THR A 395 6.63 -10.34 -6.94
C THR A 395 5.56 -9.26 -7.13
N PRO A 396 4.32 -9.45 -6.65
CA PRO A 396 3.23 -8.51 -6.95
C PRO A 396 3.45 -7.12 -6.36
N PHE A 397 3.21 -6.08 -7.17
CA PHE A 397 3.43 -4.69 -6.77
C PHE A 397 2.69 -4.31 -5.47
N TYR A 398 1.46 -4.80 -5.29
CA TYR A 398 0.63 -4.50 -4.12
C TYR A 398 1.13 -5.15 -2.83
N MET A 399 1.97 -6.19 -2.92
CA MET A 399 2.63 -6.80 -1.76
C MET A 399 3.82 -5.94 -1.35
N GLN A 400 4.67 -5.57 -2.31
CA GLN A 400 5.79 -4.65 -2.08
C GLN A 400 5.30 -3.33 -1.48
N GLN A 401 4.28 -2.72 -2.09
CA GLN A 401 3.69 -1.47 -1.61
C GLN A 401 3.07 -1.58 -0.21
N ALA A 402 2.68 -2.78 0.22
CA ALA A 402 2.18 -3.05 1.55
C ALA A 402 3.25 -3.55 2.54
N GLY A 403 4.53 -3.59 2.15
CA GLY A 403 5.63 -4.07 3.00
C GLY A 403 5.61 -5.59 3.21
N ILE A 404 4.80 -6.32 2.43
CA ILE A 404 4.63 -7.76 2.57
C ILE A 404 5.73 -8.47 1.79
N ALA A 405 6.65 -9.11 2.51
CA ALA A 405 7.67 -9.97 1.93
C ALA A 405 7.09 -11.33 1.51
N GLY A 406 7.36 -11.76 0.28
CA GLY A 406 6.98 -13.07 -0.24
C GLY A 406 6.64 -13.07 -1.73
N HIS A 407 6.11 -14.20 -2.18
CA HIS A 407 5.46 -14.34 -3.48
C HIS A 407 4.01 -14.76 -3.25
N GLU A 408 3.15 -14.51 -4.24
CA GLU A 408 1.76 -14.96 -4.21
C GLU A 408 1.71 -16.42 -4.68
N GLU A 409 1.23 -17.31 -3.83
CA GLU A 409 1.16 -18.76 -4.13
C GLU A 409 -0.01 -19.09 -5.08
N GLU A 410 -1.05 -18.25 -5.09
CA GLU A 410 -2.21 -18.44 -5.97
C GLU A 410 -1.95 -17.85 -7.36
N MET A 411 -1.66 -18.68 -8.37
CA MET A 411 -1.38 -18.24 -9.77
C MET A 411 -2.44 -17.31 -10.40
N SER A 412 -3.68 -17.32 -9.89
CA SER A 412 -4.73 -16.40 -10.37
C SER A 412 -4.63 -14.98 -9.81
N LYS A 413 -3.76 -14.76 -8.81
CA LYS A 413 -3.37 -13.46 -8.28
C LYS A 413 -1.90 -13.20 -8.61
N GLY A 414 -1.53 -11.94 -8.67
CA GLY A 414 -0.14 -11.52 -8.85
C GLY A 414 0.01 -10.50 -9.96
N THR A 415 1.26 -10.30 -10.38
CA THR A 415 1.65 -9.31 -11.40
C THR A 415 2.46 -9.97 -12.50
N ILE A 416 2.11 -9.65 -13.74
CA ILE A 416 2.89 -9.95 -14.92
C ILE A 416 3.55 -8.66 -15.37
N ASP A 417 4.88 -8.64 -15.37
CA ASP A 417 5.67 -7.54 -15.89
C ASP A 417 6.06 -7.82 -17.34
N PHE A 418 6.12 -6.74 -18.11
CA PHE A 418 6.57 -6.70 -19.48
C PHE A 418 7.86 -5.90 -19.50
N GLU A 419 8.90 -6.47 -20.09
CA GLU A 419 10.24 -5.91 -20.04
C GLU A 419 10.79 -5.74 -21.45
N ALA A 420 11.42 -4.60 -21.72
CA ALA A 420 12.04 -4.29 -22.99
C ALA A 420 13.57 -4.31 -22.87
N TRP A 421 14.23 -4.86 -23.88
CA TRP A 421 15.69 -4.76 -23.96
C TRP A 421 16.08 -3.33 -24.34
N LEU A 422 17.10 -2.80 -23.67
CA LEU A 422 17.65 -1.48 -23.91
C LEU A 422 19.08 -1.62 -24.48
N PRO A 423 19.28 -1.44 -25.80
CA PRO A 423 20.56 -1.72 -26.45
C PRO A 423 21.76 -0.95 -25.89
N TYR A 424 21.54 0.25 -25.37
CA TYR A 424 22.58 1.10 -24.77
C TYR A 424 23.07 0.60 -23.40
N ARG A 425 22.34 -0.32 -22.75
CA ARG A 425 22.74 -0.95 -21.48
C ARG A 425 23.63 -2.18 -21.67
N GLY A 426 23.87 -2.58 -22.92
CA GLY A 426 24.69 -3.74 -23.29
C GLY A 426 23.88 -4.90 -23.85
N ASP A 427 24.48 -6.08 -23.81
CA ASP A 427 23.87 -7.30 -24.37
C ASP A 427 22.63 -7.77 -23.59
N ARG A 428 21.93 -8.77 -24.14
CA ARG A 428 20.66 -9.31 -23.61
C ARG A 428 20.79 -10.03 -22.26
N SER A 429 22.01 -10.26 -21.76
CA SER A 429 22.26 -10.81 -20.42
C SER A 429 22.15 -9.76 -19.32
N LYS A 430 22.17 -8.46 -19.69
CA LYS A 430 21.97 -7.34 -18.77
C LYS A 430 20.50 -7.18 -18.41
N GLU A 431 20.23 -6.29 -17.45
CA GLU A 431 18.87 -6.02 -16.97
C GLU A 431 18.01 -5.35 -18.05
N TRP A 432 16.80 -5.88 -18.23
CA TRP A 432 15.78 -5.32 -19.12
C TRP A 432 14.94 -4.31 -18.33
N LEU A 433 14.35 -3.33 -19.01
CA LEU A 433 13.50 -2.33 -18.36
C LEU A 433 12.07 -2.86 -18.28
N GLU A 434 11.51 -3.05 -17.09
CA GLU A 434 10.06 -3.17 -16.91
C GLU A 434 9.39 -1.91 -17.45
N PHE A 435 8.43 -2.03 -18.35
CA PHE A 435 7.80 -0.87 -18.99
C PHE A 435 6.28 -0.96 -19.04
N GLN A 436 5.71 -2.08 -18.60
CA GLN A 436 4.28 -2.33 -18.55
C GLN A 436 4.00 -3.47 -17.57
N ASN A 437 2.84 -3.44 -16.91
CA ASN A 437 2.39 -4.52 -16.03
C ASN A 437 0.89 -4.83 -16.22
N ILE A 438 0.47 -6.01 -15.76
CA ILE A 438 -0.92 -6.38 -15.51
C ILE A 438 -1.01 -7.09 -14.17
N SER A 439 -1.94 -6.69 -13.31
CA SER A 439 -2.08 -7.27 -11.97
C SER A 439 -3.52 -7.67 -11.65
N ILE A 440 -3.67 -8.83 -11.01
CA ILE A 440 -4.92 -9.24 -10.34
C ILE A 440 -4.61 -9.33 -8.85
N VAL A 441 -5.33 -8.57 -8.05
CA VAL A 441 -5.01 -8.38 -6.62
C VAL A 441 -6.03 -9.06 -5.70
N GLY A 442 -6.85 -9.94 -6.27
CA GLY A 442 -7.93 -10.61 -5.57
C GLY A 442 -8.93 -9.62 -4.97
N ASP A 443 -9.34 -9.88 -3.73
CA ASP A 443 -10.28 -9.04 -3.00
C ASP A 443 -9.60 -7.97 -2.11
N LYS A 444 -8.29 -7.74 -2.26
CA LYS A 444 -7.53 -6.79 -1.42
C LYS A 444 -8.19 -5.41 -1.38
N TYR A 445 -8.39 -4.79 -2.54
CA TYR A 445 -8.97 -3.45 -2.63
C TYR A 445 -10.48 -3.44 -2.43
N THR A 446 -11.20 -4.45 -2.92
CA THR A 446 -12.66 -4.54 -2.69
C THR A 446 -12.97 -4.67 -1.20
N ARG A 447 -12.18 -5.43 -0.44
CA ARG A 447 -12.28 -5.53 1.02
C ARG A 447 -11.89 -4.23 1.72
N ALA A 448 -10.74 -3.63 1.35
CA ALA A 448 -10.23 -2.41 1.96
C ALA A 448 -11.21 -1.22 1.88
N PHE A 449 -11.95 -1.13 0.78
CA PHE A 449 -12.96 -0.09 0.53
C PHE A 449 -14.41 -0.58 0.71
N ASN A 450 -14.63 -1.78 1.25
CA ASN A 450 -15.95 -2.35 1.47
C ASN A 450 -16.86 -2.29 0.21
N ILE A 451 -16.27 -2.58 -0.95
CA ILE A 451 -16.94 -2.67 -2.25
C ILE A 451 -17.51 -4.08 -2.38
N LYS A 452 -18.82 -4.18 -2.59
CA LYS A 452 -19.53 -5.48 -2.62
C LYS A 452 -20.16 -5.74 -3.97
N GLY A 453 -20.27 -7.00 -4.36
CA GLY A 453 -21.16 -7.42 -5.43
C GLY A 453 -22.57 -7.61 -4.87
N GLN A 454 -23.58 -7.45 -5.71
CA GLN A 454 -24.97 -7.71 -5.34
C GLN A 454 -25.17 -9.18 -4.94
N ARG A 455 -24.51 -10.10 -5.64
CA ARG A 455 -24.54 -11.54 -5.41
C ARG A 455 -23.13 -12.15 -5.47
N SER A 456 -22.29 -11.67 -6.38
CA SER A 456 -20.97 -12.25 -6.66
C SER A 456 -19.89 -11.77 -5.70
N GLN A 457 -18.91 -12.63 -5.44
CA GLN A 457 -17.67 -12.22 -4.77
C GLN A 457 -16.81 -11.42 -5.76
N LEU A 458 -16.39 -10.23 -5.33
CA LEU A 458 -15.63 -9.32 -6.20
C LEU A 458 -14.13 -9.45 -5.99
N TRP A 459 -13.43 -9.59 -7.12
CA TRP A 459 -12.02 -9.36 -7.24
C TRP A 459 -11.77 -8.06 -7.99
N SER A 460 -10.52 -7.61 -7.97
CA SER A 460 -10.07 -6.43 -8.68
C SER A 460 -8.66 -6.60 -9.23
N GLY A 461 -8.26 -5.65 -10.07
CA GLY A 461 -6.89 -5.47 -10.50
C GLY A 461 -6.71 -4.19 -11.29
N CYS A 462 -5.49 -3.99 -11.76
CA CYS A 462 -5.11 -2.81 -12.52
C CYS A 462 -3.98 -3.12 -13.49
N SER A 463 -3.77 -2.21 -14.44
CA SER A 463 -2.68 -2.24 -15.41
C SER A 463 -2.26 -0.81 -15.68
N GLY A 464 -0.98 -0.51 -15.46
CA GLY A 464 -0.46 0.84 -15.56
C GLY A 464 0.45 1.05 -16.76
N VAL A 465 0.05 1.90 -17.71
CA VAL A 465 0.83 2.21 -18.92
C VAL A 465 1.77 3.40 -18.70
N GLY A 466 3.00 3.16 -18.27
CA GLY A 466 3.99 4.22 -18.02
C GLY A 466 4.55 4.81 -19.32
N LEU A 467 4.18 6.06 -19.64
CA LEU A 467 4.47 6.66 -20.94
C LEU A 467 5.95 6.95 -21.16
N GLU A 468 6.66 7.38 -20.12
CA GLU A 468 8.11 7.58 -20.17
C GLU A 468 8.84 6.26 -20.47
N ARG A 469 8.41 5.16 -19.84
CA ARG A 469 9.04 3.85 -20.05
C ARG A 469 8.73 3.28 -21.44
N TRP A 470 7.50 3.47 -21.95
CA TRP A 470 7.16 3.15 -23.34
C TRP A 470 8.02 3.94 -24.33
N MET A 471 8.18 5.25 -24.08
CA MET A 471 9.01 6.12 -24.89
C MET A 471 10.48 5.69 -24.88
N VAL A 472 11.05 5.37 -23.73
CA VAL A 472 12.43 4.84 -23.62
C VAL A 472 12.57 3.50 -24.33
N ALA A 473 11.66 2.56 -24.09
CA ALA A 473 11.69 1.24 -24.74
C ALA A 473 11.67 1.38 -26.27
N PHE A 474 10.81 2.24 -26.79
CA PHE A 474 10.72 2.51 -28.23
C PHE A 474 11.96 3.20 -28.78
N LEU A 475 12.34 4.35 -28.23
CA LEU A 475 13.44 5.14 -28.77
C LEU A 475 14.79 4.44 -28.61
N SER A 476 15.01 3.68 -27.53
CA SER A 476 16.24 2.90 -27.34
C SER A 476 16.46 1.86 -28.45
N GLN A 477 15.39 1.33 -29.06
CA GLN A 477 15.49 0.34 -30.13
C GLN A 477 15.34 0.94 -31.53
N LYS A 478 14.54 2.00 -31.69
CA LYS A 478 14.15 2.56 -33.00
C LYS A 478 14.86 3.85 -33.37
N GLY A 479 15.59 4.47 -32.44
CA GLY A 479 16.28 5.73 -32.69
C GLY A 479 15.37 6.94 -32.63
N ILE A 480 15.99 8.10 -32.78
CA ILE A 480 15.35 9.41 -32.70
C ILE A 480 14.84 9.93 -34.06
N ASP A 481 15.33 9.33 -35.15
CA ASP A 481 14.97 9.70 -36.53
C ASP A 481 13.57 9.18 -36.91
N PRO A 482 12.56 10.07 -37.06
CA PRO A 482 11.20 9.65 -37.37
C PRO A 482 11.08 8.88 -38.67
N GLU A 483 11.98 9.11 -39.64
CA GLU A 483 11.94 8.42 -40.91
C GLU A 483 12.19 6.92 -40.80
N LYS A 484 12.91 6.50 -39.74
CA LYS A 484 13.23 5.09 -39.47
C LYS A 484 12.21 4.39 -38.57
N TRP A 485 11.19 5.10 -38.10
CA TRP A 485 10.19 4.50 -37.22
C TRP A 485 9.26 3.52 -37.95
N PRO A 486 8.76 2.48 -37.26
CA PRO A 486 7.81 1.53 -37.81
C PRO A 486 6.59 2.18 -38.46
N PRO A 487 6.09 1.66 -39.59
CA PRO A 487 4.86 2.16 -40.23
C PRO A 487 3.66 2.16 -39.28
N GLY A 488 3.60 1.20 -38.34
CA GLY A 488 2.57 1.15 -37.31
C GLY A 488 2.57 2.39 -36.42
N PHE A 489 3.72 2.77 -35.86
CA PHE A 489 3.86 3.98 -35.05
C PHE A 489 3.64 5.27 -35.85
N LYS A 490 4.11 5.34 -37.11
CA LYS A 490 3.94 6.51 -37.98
C LYS A 490 2.47 6.91 -38.23
N LYS A 491 1.51 5.98 -38.06
CA LYS A 491 0.07 6.30 -38.12
C LYS A 491 -0.36 7.28 -37.01
N TYR A 492 0.35 7.26 -35.88
CA TYR A 492 0.07 8.09 -34.72
C TYR A 492 0.91 9.35 -34.68
N LEU A 493 2.12 9.29 -35.25
CA LEU A 493 3.05 10.41 -35.34
C LEU A 493 3.96 10.24 -36.57
N SER A 494 3.60 10.89 -37.67
CA SER A 494 4.37 10.83 -38.92
C SER A 494 5.51 11.83 -38.98
N GLU A 495 5.34 13.00 -38.35
CA GLU A 495 6.32 14.09 -38.33
C GLU A 495 6.43 14.66 -36.92
N LEU A 496 7.63 15.12 -36.57
CA LEU A 496 7.86 15.78 -35.30
C LEU A 496 7.59 17.28 -35.38
N PRO A 497 6.94 17.88 -34.37
CA PRO A 497 6.82 19.33 -34.29
C PRO A 497 8.21 19.97 -34.15
N SER A 498 8.37 21.16 -34.73
CA SER A 498 9.62 21.90 -34.66
C SER A 498 9.93 22.36 -33.23
N MET A 499 11.23 22.46 -32.95
CA MET A 499 11.73 23.09 -31.74
C MET A 499 11.78 24.61 -31.91
N PRO A 500 11.54 25.39 -30.84
CA PRO A 500 11.94 26.79 -30.84
C PRO A 500 13.45 26.92 -31.01
N GLU A 501 13.89 27.90 -31.81
CA GLU A 501 15.30 28.20 -32.00
C GLU A 501 15.86 28.96 -30.77
N PHE A 502 17.05 28.57 -30.34
CA PHE A 502 17.79 29.24 -29.27
C PHE A 502 19.14 29.72 -29.84
N LEU A 503 19.53 30.95 -29.49
CA LEU A 503 20.81 31.55 -29.90
C LEU A 503 21.97 31.13 -28.99
#